data_AF-A0A3D3X7W8-F1
#
_entry.id   AF-A0A3D3X7W8-F1
#
_cell.length_a   1.000
_cell.length_b   1.000
_cell.length_c   1.000
_cell.angle_alpha   90.00
_cell.angle_beta   90.00
_cell.angle_gamma   90.00
#
_symmetry.space_group_name_H-M   'P 1'
#
loop_
_entity.id
_entity.type
_entity.pdbx_description
1 polymer ?
#
loop_
_entity_poly.entity_id
_entity_poly.type
_entity_poly.pdbx_seq_one_letter_code
_entity_poly.pdbx_strand_id
1 'polypeptide(L)'
;RDANHPVFFTDIAGYEKESGTRLPENIPLPASRLDFLAVSKVYSITVILPEKLESSEVRINLTRSLFSKLFGEVHFLEHIQPLEFYRQQFNEELESSAGIPEILELLSTFEFPSERFQARLDKEASRFGFSLPKDSKALIMELNREWKRQWENRGLGEDEEFLKWTYRDFCQLLKDNPGRIQKLMIEQVKKLDEQLHLILPHDAKGYWNFESEQPLQFLRAYANRLQEMHSLLGFIEELEHQLGETEEVEILSGMLASLLLKMRDLRRDGKVRPYLMPEIKQNQEMINRASRFPLKMMKWLPVGCPIESWNEEFQKMKKQYNHSIYAKVYLALEAMEQKIRSKLKGDESTISENVDQRLKSMLAIFRFRSSLMDQWKTTLGILLDSSEVLPEEGNRQFISLDMIRKAWAYLLSAHITLEFYRHPAHLEFVPEGFQSSQYLRSIEHFIHKKTQEGINHYHLVLLLHLIHKESEDQSLEFLHFCLVHPLGTLHYLLQKTMVPLGENENLQNRLDQMPRHRDTLLYAYQKSWHEFLVENS
;
A
#
# COMPACT_ATOMS: atom_id res chain seq x y z
N ARG A 1 -16.16 24.26 9.76
CA ARG A 1 -16.07 25.64 9.22
C ARG A 1 -17.24 25.81 8.26
N ASP A 2 -18.05 26.85 8.42
CA ASP A 2 -19.24 27.12 7.59
C ASP A 2 -18.86 27.23 6.12
N ALA A 3 -19.23 26.21 5.35
CA ALA A 3 -19.38 26.39 3.92
C ALA A 3 -20.78 26.97 3.70
N ASN A 4 -20.87 28.12 3.02
CA ASN A 4 -22.09 28.86 2.71
C ASN A 4 -23.02 28.07 1.75
N HIS A 5 -23.44 26.86 2.15
CA HIS A 5 -24.36 26.02 1.41
C HIS A 5 -25.80 26.31 1.85
N PRO A 6 -26.62 26.98 1.01
CA PRO A 6 -27.98 27.27 1.39
C PRO A 6 -28.82 25.99 1.52
N VAL A 7 -29.54 25.88 2.62
CA VAL A 7 -30.53 24.84 2.89
C VAL A 7 -31.92 25.44 2.77
N PHE A 8 -32.73 24.90 1.86
CA PHE A 8 -34.11 25.33 1.62
C PHE A 8 -35.08 24.24 2.06
N PHE A 9 -36.18 24.64 2.69
CA PHE A 9 -37.28 23.75 3.07
C PHE A 9 -38.51 24.08 2.24
N THR A 10 -39.14 23.06 1.67
CA THR A 10 -40.31 23.21 0.81
C THR A 10 -41.28 22.04 1.02
N ASP A 11 -42.55 22.23 0.66
CA ASP A 11 -43.53 21.15 0.57
C ASP A 11 -43.54 20.55 -0.85
N ILE A 12 -44.38 19.54 -1.08
CA ILE A 12 -44.47 18.89 -2.41
C ILE A 12 -44.90 19.92 -3.47
N ALA A 13 -45.91 20.74 -3.17
CA ALA A 13 -46.45 21.71 -4.12
C ALA A 13 -45.42 22.79 -4.50
N GLY A 14 -44.66 23.28 -3.52
CA GLY A 14 -43.57 24.21 -3.70
C GLY A 14 -42.43 23.60 -4.53
N TYR A 15 -42.01 22.38 -4.21
CA TYR A 15 -41.00 21.66 -4.98
C TYR A 15 -41.41 21.46 -6.45
N GLU A 16 -42.63 20.99 -6.71
CA GLU A 16 -43.09 20.72 -8.08
C GLU A 16 -43.23 22.01 -8.90
N LYS A 17 -43.64 23.10 -8.25
CA LYS A 17 -43.73 24.42 -8.86
C LYS A 17 -42.35 25.00 -9.21
N GLU A 18 -41.36 24.83 -8.33
CA GLU A 18 -40.00 25.37 -8.52
C GLU A 18 -39.14 24.51 -9.45
N SER A 19 -39.23 23.18 -9.35
CA SER A 19 -38.45 22.25 -10.16
C SER A 19 -39.02 22.01 -11.55
N GLY A 20 -40.32 22.29 -11.77
CA GLY A 20 -41.03 21.98 -13.01
C GLY A 20 -41.25 20.48 -13.24
N THR A 21 -40.95 19.64 -12.25
CA THR A 21 -41.06 18.17 -12.33
C THR A 21 -41.90 17.63 -11.18
N ARG A 22 -42.78 16.67 -11.48
CA ARG A 22 -43.55 15.98 -10.44
C ARG A 22 -42.66 15.08 -9.59
N LEU A 23 -42.89 15.06 -8.29
CA LEU A 23 -42.19 14.15 -7.38
C LEU A 23 -42.74 12.72 -7.60
N PRO A 24 -41.88 11.70 -7.80
CA PRO A 24 -42.35 10.33 -7.94
C PRO A 24 -43.16 9.87 -6.71
N GLU A 25 -44.32 9.24 -6.95
CA GLU A 25 -45.30 8.87 -5.90
C GLU A 25 -44.73 7.94 -4.80
N ASN A 26 -43.64 7.24 -5.08
CA ASN A 26 -43.06 6.24 -4.18
C ASN A 26 -41.88 6.77 -3.33
N ILE A 27 -41.57 8.07 -3.36
CA ILE A 27 -40.46 8.62 -2.57
C ILE A 27 -40.90 8.83 -1.12
N PRO A 28 -40.20 8.23 -0.13
CA PRO A 28 -40.49 8.49 1.28
C PRO A 28 -40.07 9.91 1.66
N LEU A 29 -40.93 10.61 2.41
CA LEU A 29 -40.66 11.94 2.97
C LEU A 29 -40.20 11.83 4.44
N PRO A 30 -39.29 12.69 4.91
CA PRO A 30 -38.69 13.83 4.21
C PRO A 30 -37.65 13.39 3.16
N ALA A 31 -37.69 14.02 1.99
CA ALA A 31 -36.75 13.78 0.90
C ALA A 31 -35.78 14.95 0.76
N SER A 32 -34.63 14.73 0.11
CA SER A 32 -33.65 15.79 -0.13
C SER A 32 -33.03 15.71 -1.51
N ARG A 33 -32.75 16.88 -2.06
CA ARG A 33 -32.06 17.09 -3.33
C ARG A 33 -30.82 17.93 -3.09
N LEU A 34 -29.74 17.59 -3.78
CA LEU A 34 -28.48 18.31 -3.77
C LEU A 34 -28.22 18.83 -5.18
N ASP A 35 -28.04 20.14 -5.32
CA ASP A 35 -27.72 20.80 -6.58
C ASP A 35 -26.40 21.57 -6.45
N PHE A 36 -25.59 21.61 -7.50
CA PHE A 36 -24.36 22.42 -7.52
C PHE A 36 -24.61 23.73 -8.26
N LEU A 37 -24.43 24.85 -7.57
CA LEU A 37 -24.56 26.18 -8.14
C LEU A 37 -23.22 26.61 -8.73
N ALA A 38 -23.04 26.37 -10.03
CA ALA A 38 -21.76 26.58 -10.72
C ALA A 38 -21.21 28.01 -10.61
N VAL A 39 -22.08 29.02 -10.58
CA VAL A 39 -21.68 30.45 -10.52
C VAL A 39 -21.05 30.80 -9.17
N SER A 40 -21.62 30.30 -8.08
CA SER A 40 -21.18 30.56 -6.71
C SER A 40 -20.26 29.47 -6.15
N LYS A 41 -20.02 28.39 -6.90
CA LYS A 41 -19.23 27.21 -6.51
C LYS A 41 -19.65 26.64 -5.15
N VAL A 42 -20.95 26.66 -4.85
CA VAL A 42 -21.51 26.08 -3.62
C VAL A 42 -22.62 25.10 -3.96
N TYR A 43 -22.83 24.14 -3.08
CA TYR A 43 -23.98 23.26 -3.12
C TYR A 43 -25.21 23.93 -2.51
N SER A 44 -26.38 23.66 -3.08
CA SER A 44 -27.69 23.98 -2.51
C SER A 44 -28.41 22.70 -2.15
N ILE A 45 -29.01 22.68 -0.96
CA ILE A 45 -29.73 21.52 -0.43
C ILE A 45 -31.20 21.91 -0.32
N THR A 46 -32.05 21.19 -1.03
CA THR A 46 -33.51 21.35 -0.92
C THR A 46 -34.07 20.16 -0.16
N VAL A 47 -34.81 20.41 0.92
CA VAL A 47 -35.46 19.41 1.74
C VAL A 47 -36.97 19.51 1.55
N ILE A 48 -37.57 18.42 1.10
CA ILE A 48 -39.01 18.29 0.86
C ILE A 48 -39.63 17.67 2.11
N LEU A 49 -40.49 18.43 2.76
CA LEU A 49 -41.11 18.07 4.03
C LEU A 49 -42.47 17.37 3.82
N PRO A 50 -42.82 16.39 4.65
CA PRO A 50 -44.19 15.87 4.71
C PRO A 50 -45.13 16.89 5.39
N GLU A 51 -46.44 16.77 5.12
CA GLU A 51 -47.46 17.65 5.71
C GLU A 51 -47.50 17.61 7.25
N LYS A 52 -47.05 16.49 7.85
CA LYS A 52 -47.01 16.29 9.31
C LYS A 52 -45.59 15.97 9.77
N LEU A 53 -45.05 16.81 10.66
CA LEU A 53 -43.69 16.69 11.23
C LEU A 53 -43.67 16.13 12.67
N GLU A 54 -44.81 15.67 13.16
CA GLU A 54 -44.98 15.34 14.58
C GLU A 54 -44.37 14.01 14.98
N SER A 55 -44.25 13.04 14.07
CA SER A 55 -43.70 11.73 14.42
C SER A 55 -42.19 11.78 14.64
N SER A 56 -41.72 11.04 15.65
CA SER A 56 -40.31 10.91 15.95
C SER A 56 -39.52 10.36 14.76
N GLU A 57 -40.10 9.42 14.02
CA GLU A 57 -39.51 8.85 12.80
C GLU A 57 -39.26 9.92 11.72
N VAL A 58 -40.22 10.82 11.48
CA VAL A 58 -40.07 11.91 10.49
C VAL A 58 -38.95 12.86 10.90
N ARG A 59 -38.87 13.21 12.19
CA ARG A 59 -37.80 14.08 12.73
C ARG A 59 -36.42 13.43 12.62
N ILE A 60 -36.29 12.15 12.97
CA ILE A 60 -35.03 11.40 12.83
C ILE A 60 -34.60 11.32 11.36
N ASN A 61 -35.54 11.01 10.46
CA ASN A 61 -35.24 10.94 9.03
C ASN A 61 -34.88 12.31 8.44
N LEU A 62 -35.49 13.39 8.93
CA LEU A 62 -35.13 14.76 8.55
C LEU A 62 -33.68 15.08 8.92
N THR A 63 -33.32 14.86 10.19
CA THR A 63 -31.96 15.10 10.71
C THR A 63 -30.93 14.26 9.95
N ARG A 64 -31.22 12.96 9.75
CA ARG A 64 -30.33 12.07 8.99
C ARG A 64 -30.14 12.52 7.54
N SER A 65 -31.23 12.92 6.86
CA SER A 65 -31.14 13.44 5.49
C SER A 65 -30.26 14.69 5.40
N LEU A 66 -30.41 15.63 6.34
CA LEU A 66 -29.57 16.83 6.41
C LEU A 66 -28.09 16.48 6.61
N PHE A 67 -27.77 15.61 7.56
CA PHE A 67 -26.38 15.20 7.80
C PHE A 67 -25.80 14.38 6.64
N SER A 68 -26.62 13.56 5.98
CA SER A 68 -26.22 12.84 4.77
C SER A 68 -25.83 13.78 3.64
N LYS A 69 -26.52 14.91 3.47
CA LYS A 69 -26.17 15.91 2.45
C LYS A 69 -24.98 16.78 2.84
N LEU A 70 -25.02 17.40 4.02
CA LEU A 70 -24.00 18.37 4.46
C LEU A 70 -22.66 17.70 4.77
N PHE A 71 -22.67 16.73 5.69
CA PHE A 71 -21.45 16.10 6.18
C PHE A 71 -21.09 14.83 5.40
N GLY A 72 -22.07 14.21 4.73
CA GLY A 72 -21.85 13.06 3.85
C GLY A 72 -21.42 13.49 2.45
N GLU A 73 -22.39 13.87 1.62
CA GLU A 73 -22.18 14.11 0.18
C GLU A 73 -21.32 15.34 -0.10
N VAL A 74 -21.67 16.51 0.45
CA VAL A 74 -20.93 17.75 0.19
C VAL A 74 -19.50 17.65 0.70
N HIS A 75 -19.32 17.21 1.96
CA HIS A 75 -17.98 16.98 2.51
C HIS A 75 -17.14 16.05 1.63
N PHE A 76 -17.72 14.94 1.18
CA PHE A 76 -17.03 14.00 0.28
C PHE A 76 -16.61 14.69 -1.02
N LEU A 77 -17.50 15.46 -1.65
CA LEU A 77 -17.21 16.13 -2.92
C LEU A 77 -16.15 17.23 -2.78
N GLU A 78 -16.08 17.91 -1.63
CA GLU A 78 -15.15 19.03 -1.42
C GLU A 78 -13.77 18.60 -0.87
N HIS A 79 -13.73 17.56 -0.04
CA HIS A 79 -12.52 17.21 0.73
C HIS A 79 -11.93 15.85 0.33
N ILE A 80 -12.75 14.92 -0.19
CA ILE A 80 -12.30 13.55 -0.48
C ILE A 80 -12.19 13.33 -2.00
N GLN A 81 -13.23 13.65 -2.77
CA GLN A 81 -13.26 13.46 -4.23
C GLN A 81 -12.14 14.19 -4.98
N PRO A 82 -11.71 15.41 -4.61
CA PRO A 82 -10.67 16.12 -5.35
C PRO A 82 -9.30 15.47 -5.25
N LEU A 83 -9.10 14.53 -4.32
CA LEU A 83 -7.85 13.77 -4.21
C LEU A 83 -7.66 12.89 -5.45
N GLU A 84 -6.42 12.80 -5.91
CA GLU A 84 -6.05 12.11 -7.16
C GLU A 84 -6.57 10.67 -7.20
N PHE A 85 -6.51 9.97 -6.08
CA PHE A 85 -7.03 8.61 -5.89
C PHE A 85 -8.50 8.43 -6.31
N TYR A 86 -9.35 9.45 -6.14
CA TYR A 86 -10.78 9.40 -6.43
C TYR A 86 -11.19 10.15 -7.70
N ARG A 87 -10.27 10.71 -8.49
CA ARG A 87 -10.66 11.36 -9.75
C ARG A 87 -10.97 10.29 -10.79
N GLN A 88 -12.25 10.15 -11.17
CA GLN A 88 -12.70 9.27 -12.26
C GLN A 88 -12.28 9.74 -13.67
N GLN A 89 -11.41 10.75 -13.79
CA GLN A 89 -10.80 11.16 -15.05
C GLN A 89 -9.49 10.39 -15.28
N PHE A 90 -9.61 9.11 -15.61
CA PHE A 90 -8.50 8.31 -16.16
C PHE A 90 -8.65 8.12 -17.68
N ASN A 91 -9.39 9.00 -18.36
CA ASN A 91 -9.66 8.93 -19.80
C ASN A 91 -8.95 9.99 -20.66
N GLU A 92 -8.12 10.85 -20.08
CA GLU A 92 -7.21 11.70 -20.84
C GLU A 92 -5.84 11.63 -20.18
N GLU A 93 -4.85 11.19 -20.96
CA GLU A 93 -3.41 11.39 -20.77
C GLU A 93 -2.94 11.51 -19.30
N LEU A 94 -2.93 10.40 -18.54
CA LEU A 94 -1.88 10.31 -17.52
C LEU A 94 -0.54 10.19 -18.24
N GLU A 95 0.07 11.35 -18.44
CA GLU A 95 1.49 11.47 -18.12
C GLU A 95 1.67 10.95 -16.69
N SER A 96 2.09 9.70 -16.56
CA SER A 96 2.56 9.23 -15.27
C SER A 96 3.70 10.17 -14.81
N SER A 97 3.65 10.57 -13.53
CA SER A 97 4.46 11.63 -12.93
C SER A 97 5.91 11.23 -12.62
N ALA A 98 6.47 10.26 -13.35
CA ALA A 98 7.87 9.88 -13.17
C ALA A 98 8.76 11.07 -13.56
N GLY A 99 9.57 11.54 -12.63
CA GLY A 99 10.60 12.52 -12.92
C GLY A 99 11.68 11.91 -13.81
N ILE A 100 12.53 12.78 -14.36
CA ILE A 100 13.66 12.34 -15.18
C ILE A 100 14.57 11.34 -14.44
N PRO A 101 14.90 11.51 -13.14
CA PRO A 101 15.68 10.50 -12.41
C PRO A 101 15.01 9.12 -12.43
N GLU A 102 13.72 9.04 -12.18
CA GLU A 102 12.95 7.80 -12.18
C GLU A 102 12.95 7.13 -13.57
N ILE A 103 12.79 7.92 -14.64
CA ILE A 103 12.84 7.43 -16.02
C ILE A 103 14.22 6.85 -16.36
N LEU A 104 15.30 7.51 -15.93
CA LEU A 104 16.66 7.02 -16.13
C LEU A 104 16.94 5.72 -15.35
N GLU A 105 16.43 5.61 -14.12
CA GLU A 105 16.51 4.36 -13.34
C GLU A 105 15.70 3.24 -14.02
N LEU A 106 14.50 3.52 -14.55
CA LEU A 106 13.71 2.55 -15.32
C LEU A 106 14.49 2.05 -16.55
N LEU A 107 15.05 2.96 -17.36
CA LEU A 107 15.79 2.61 -18.58
C LEU A 107 17.05 1.80 -18.29
N SER A 108 17.76 2.12 -17.22
CA SER A 108 18.98 1.40 -16.85
C SER A 108 18.71 0.02 -16.24
N THR A 109 17.51 -0.20 -15.69
CA THR A 109 17.11 -1.44 -15.01
C THR A 109 16.35 -2.39 -15.92
N PHE A 110 15.45 -1.85 -16.74
CA PHE A 110 14.49 -2.59 -17.52
C PHE A 110 14.53 -2.15 -18.99
N GLU A 111 15.09 -3.03 -19.83
CA GLU A 111 15.06 -2.87 -21.28
C GLU A 111 13.65 -3.19 -21.79
N PHE A 112 12.83 -2.16 -22.03
CA PHE A 112 11.52 -2.30 -22.64
C PHE A 112 11.57 -2.02 -24.15
N PRO A 113 10.74 -2.71 -24.95
CA PRO A 113 10.80 -2.59 -26.41
C PRO A 113 10.07 -1.32 -26.88
N SER A 114 10.78 -0.20 -27.03
CA SER A 114 10.30 1.00 -27.75
C SER A 114 11.07 1.18 -29.05
N GLU A 115 10.36 1.32 -30.17
CA GLU A 115 10.95 1.61 -31.48
C GLU A 115 11.70 2.96 -31.48
N ARG A 116 11.15 3.96 -30.79
CA ARG A 116 11.78 5.29 -30.67
C ARG A 116 13.08 5.21 -29.88
N PHE A 117 13.06 4.46 -28.78
CA PHE A 117 14.26 4.23 -27.98
C PHE A 117 15.32 3.46 -28.77
N GLN A 118 14.92 2.42 -29.50
CA GLN A 118 15.83 1.65 -30.35
C GLN A 118 16.47 2.52 -31.45
N ALA A 119 15.70 3.38 -32.11
CA ALA A 119 16.22 4.29 -33.13
C ALA A 119 17.24 5.29 -32.54
N ARG A 120 17.05 5.74 -31.29
CA ARG A 120 18.03 6.56 -30.57
C ARG A 120 19.29 5.77 -30.27
N LEU A 121 19.18 4.52 -29.81
CA LEU A 121 20.34 3.65 -29.57
C LEU A 121 21.14 3.41 -30.86
N ASP A 122 20.48 3.14 -31.99
CA ASP A 122 21.16 2.92 -33.27
C ASP A 122 21.95 4.16 -33.73
N LYS A 123 21.38 5.35 -33.53
CA LYS A 123 22.05 6.62 -33.81
C LYS A 123 23.27 6.86 -32.91
N GLU A 124 23.14 6.58 -31.62
CA GLU A 124 24.19 6.84 -30.63
C GLU A 124 25.28 5.75 -30.59
N ALA A 125 24.97 4.53 -31.05
CA ALA A 125 25.94 3.42 -31.09
C ALA A 125 27.20 3.79 -31.86
N SER A 126 27.06 4.49 -32.98
CA SER A 126 28.19 4.98 -33.78
C SER A 126 29.03 6.03 -33.06
N ARG A 127 28.40 6.88 -32.20
CA ARG A 127 29.09 7.91 -31.42
C ARG A 127 30.00 7.30 -30.36
N PHE A 128 29.56 6.21 -29.75
CA PHE A 128 30.27 5.53 -28.66
C PHE A 128 31.09 4.32 -29.11
N GLY A 129 31.00 3.91 -30.39
CA GLY A 129 31.72 2.76 -30.92
C GLY A 129 31.16 1.40 -30.44
N PHE A 130 29.88 1.34 -30.07
CA PHE A 130 29.21 0.10 -29.66
C PHE A 130 28.60 -0.65 -30.85
N SER A 131 28.58 -1.99 -30.78
CA SER A 131 27.97 -2.86 -31.80
C SER A 131 26.64 -3.43 -31.32
N LEU A 132 25.53 -2.96 -31.90
CA LEU A 132 24.19 -3.45 -31.58
C LEU A 132 23.86 -4.74 -32.36
N PRO A 133 23.09 -5.68 -31.78
CA PRO A 133 22.40 -5.62 -30.48
C PRO A 133 23.26 -6.06 -29.28
N LYS A 134 24.50 -6.51 -29.51
CA LYS A 134 25.35 -7.12 -28.47
C LYS A 134 25.66 -6.17 -27.31
N ASP A 135 25.91 -4.90 -27.59
CA ASP A 135 26.38 -3.92 -26.61
C ASP A 135 25.26 -3.00 -26.07
N SER A 136 23.99 -3.33 -26.31
CA SER A 136 22.84 -2.47 -25.99
C SER A 136 22.83 -2.00 -24.54
N LYS A 137 22.98 -2.94 -23.59
CA LYS A 137 22.99 -2.62 -22.15
C LYS A 137 24.12 -1.67 -21.76
N ALA A 138 25.31 -1.86 -22.33
CA ALA A 138 26.46 -1.01 -22.04
C ALA A 138 26.25 0.42 -22.59
N LEU A 139 25.71 0.53 -23.81
CA LEU A 139 25.32 1.81 -24.39
C LEU A 139 24.25 2.53 -23.56
N ILE A 140 23.20 1.81 -23.11
CA ILE A 140 22.15 2.36 -22.26
C ILE A 140 22.73 2.88 -20.94
N MET A 141 23.65 2.15 -20.31
CA MET A 141 24.30 2.61 -19.08
C MET A 141 25.14 3.87 -19.31
N GLU A 142 25.83 3.97 -20.43
CA GLU A 142 26.67 5.14 -20.73
C GLU A 142 25.82 6.38 -21.06
N LEU A 143 24.75 6.22 -21.85
CA LEU A 143 23.77 7.27 -22.10
C LEU A 143 23.08 7.75 -20.82
N ASN A 144 22.69 6.82 -19.94
CA ASN A 144 22.10 7.16 -18.64
C ASN A 144 23.04 8.02 -17.77
N ARG A 145 24.35 7.72 -17.76
CA ARG A 145 25.33 8.54 -17.03
C ARG A 145 25.44 9.94 -17.62
N GLU A 146 25.46 10.05 -18.94
CA GLU A 146 25.51 11.34 -19.62
C GLU A 146 24.26 12.18 -19.35
N TRP A 147 23.07 11.60 -19.52
CA TRP A 147 21.80 12.27 -19.24
C TRP A 147 21.63 12.65 -17.77
N LYS A 148 22.06 11.80 -16.83
CA LYS A 148 22.07 12.12 -15.40
C LYS A 148 22.93 13.34 -15.10
N ARG A 149 24.15 13.38 -15.65
CA ARG A 149 25.04 14.55 -15.51
C ARG A 149 24.45 15.80 -16.16
N GLN A 150 23.81 15.68 -17.32
CA GLN A 150 23.15 16.82 -17.97
C GLN A 150 21.97 17.33 -17.14
N TRP A 151 21.15 16.44 -16.57
CA TRP A 151 20.04 16.78 -15.67
C TRP A 151 20.50 17.53 -14.43
N GLU A 152 21.52 17.02 -13.74
CA GLU A 152 22.10 17.67 -12.54
C GLU A 152 22.61 19.08 -12.84
N ASN A 153 23.07 19.32 -14.07
CA ASN A 153 23.51 20.64 -14.55
C ASN A 153 22.39 21.46 -15.24
N ARG A 154 21.13 21.01 -15.18
CA ARG A 154 19.96 21.63 -15.83
C ARG A 154 20.12 21.85 -17.34
N GLY A 155 20.81 20.94 -18.01
CA GLY A 155 21.23 21.06 -19.41
C GLY A 155 20.72 19.96 -20.35
N LEU A 156 19.60 19.29 -20.04
CA LEU A 156 19.08 18.18 -20.85
C LEU A 156 18.50 18.61 -22.21
N GLY A 157 17.95 19.82 -22.34
CA GLY A 157 17.42 20.31 -23.61
C GLY A 157 16.41 19.35 -24.26
N GLU A 158 16.62 18.99 -25.53
CA GLU A 158 15.75 18.08 -26.30
C GLU A 158 15.69 16.65 -25.73
N ASP A 159 16.71 16.22 -24.98
CA ASP A 159 16.73 14.89 -24.37
C ASP A 159 15.68 14.75 -23.25
N GLU A 160 15.27 15.86 -22.61
CA GLU A 160 14.21 15.81 -21.58
C GLU A 160 12.87 15.38 -22.19
N GLU A 161 12.47 16.00 -23.30
CA GLU A 161 11.25 15.63 -24.01
C GLU A 161 11.35 14.20 -24.54
N PHE A 162 12.50 13.82 -25.09
CA PHE A 162 12.72 12.45 -25.57
C PHE A 162 12.54 11.40 -24.46
N LEU A 163 13.09 11.64 -23.26
CA LEU A 163 12.94 10.74 -22.11
C LEU A 163 11.48 10.63 -21.67
N LYS A 164 10.76 11.76 -21.61
CA LYS A 164 9.31 11.78 -21.31
C LYS A 164 8.51 11.00 -22.35
N TRP A 165 8.80 11.16 -23.64
CA TRP A 165 8.17 10.38 -24.71
C TRP A 165 8.46 8.89 -24.61
N THR A 166 9.72 8.54 -24.35
CA THR A 166 10.15 7.14 -24.16
C THR A 166 9.42 6.50 -22.97
N TYR A 167 9.20 7.27 -21.90
CA TYR A 167 8.40 6.82 -20.78
C TYR A 167 6.91 6.65 -21.11
N ARG A 168 6.33 7.54 -21.92
CA ARG A 168 4.96 7.36 -22.43
C ARG A 168 4.83 6.08 -23.26
N ASP A 169 5.82 5.76 -24.09
CA ASP A 169 5.83 4.50 -24.85
C ASP A 169 5.83 3.29 -23.89
N PHE A 170 6.64 3.31 -22.84
CA PHE A 170 6.62 2.27 -21.80
C PHE A 170 5.23 2.14 -21.16
N CYS A 171 4.63 3.26 -20.75
CA CYS A 171 3.30 3.27 -20.15
C CYS A 171 2.29 2.66 -21.11
N GLN A 172 2.32 3.04 -22.39
CA GLN A 172 1.43 2.51 -23.42
C GLN A 172 1.61 1.00 -23.62
N LEU A 173 2.85 0.52 -23.70
CA LEU A 173 3.16 -0.92 -23.79
C LEU A 173 2.64 -1.69 -22.57
N LEU A 174 2.74 -1.10 -21.38
CA LEU A 174 2.17 -1.65 -20.15
C LEU A 174 0.64 -1.69 -20.20
N LYS A 175 -0.02 -0.66 -20.77
CA LYS A 175 -1.49 -0.66 -20.99
C LYS A 175 -1.91 -1.76 -21.93
N ASP A 176 -1.23 -1.86 -23.06
CA ASP A 176 -1.60 -2.75 -24.15
C ASP A 176 -1.35 -4.22 -23.80
N ASN A 177 -0.30 -4.51 -23.01
CA ASN A 177 0.11 -5.88 -22.70
C ASN A 177 0.68 -6.03 -21.28
N PRO A 178 -0.12 -5.80 -20.22
CA PRO A 178 0.37 -5.78 -18.84
C PRO A 178 1.05 -7.08 -18.42
N GLY A 179 0.45 -8.23 -18.77
CA GLY A 179 1.00 -9.54 -18.42
C GLY A 179 2.36 -9.84 -19.07
N ARG A 180 2.64 -9.29 -20.27
CA ARG A 180 3.95 -9.45 -20.93
C ARG A 180 5.02 -8.67 -20.20
N ILE A 181 4.74 -7.40 -19.87
CA ILE A 181 5.69 -6.53 -19.16
C ILE A 181 5.93 -7.06 -17.74
N GLN A 182 4.88 -7.49 -17.03
CA GLN A 182 5.02 -8.09 -15.71
C GLN A 182 5.89 -9.34 -15.73
N LYS A 183 5.71 -10.26 -16.71
CA LYS A 183 6.56 -11.45 -16.86
C LYS A 183 8.02 -11.10 -17.11
N LEU A 184 8.28 -10.15 -18.02
CA LEU A 184 9.64 -9.66 -18.28
C LEU A 184 10.27 -9.07 -17.00
N MET A 185 9.51 -8.32 -16.23
CA MET A 185 9.99 -7.75 -14.97
C MET A 185 10.29 -8.85 -13.94
N ILE A 186 9.43 -9.87 -13.82
CA ILE A 186 9.63 -11.02 -12.93
C ILE A 186 10.94 -11.74 -13.27
N GLU A 187 11.23 -11.95 -14.55
CA GLU A 187 12.49 -12.58 -14.98
C GLU A 187 13.72 -11.78 -14.53
N GLN A 188 13.66 -10.45 -14.61
CA GLN A 188 14.77 -9.61 -14.15
C GLN A 188 14.87 -9.56 -12.62
N VAL A 189 13.73 -9.53 -11.92
CA VAL A 189 13.67 -9.64 -10.46
C VAL A 189 14.26 -10.97 -9.97
N LYS A 190 14.03 -12.08 -10.68
CA LYS A 190 14.66 -13.36 -10.37
C LYS A 190 16.19 -13.32 -10.48
N LYS A 191 16.74 -12.68 -11.52
CA LYS A 191 18.19 -12.48 -11.67
C LYS A 191 18.76 -11.60 -10.56
N LEU A 192 17.99 -10.63 -10.06
CA LEU A 192 18.36 -9.85 -8.90
C LEU A 192 18.34 -10.72 -7.62
N ASP A 193 17.31 -11.53 -7.43
CA ASP A 193 17.18 -12.42 -6.27
C ASP A 193 18.26 -13.51 -6.24
N GLU A 194 18.78 -13.94 -7.39
CA GLU A 194 19.96 -14.82 -7.44
C GLU A 194 21.21 -14.17 -6.82
N GLN A 195 21.28 -12.84 -6.76
CA GLN A 195 22.39 -12.11 -6.16
C GLN A 195 22.15 -11.73 -4.70
N LEU A 196 20.89 -11.51 -4.31
CA LEU A 196 20.52 -11.03 -2.97
C LEU A 196 20.00 -12.16 -2.06
N HIS A 197 19.33 -13.16 -2.64
CA HIS A 197 18.52 -14.19 -2.00
C HIS A 197 17.57 -13.60 -0.95
N LEU A 198 16.70 -12.69 -1.39
CA LEU A 198 15.62 -12.13 -0.57
C LEU A 198 14.45 -13.11 -0.45
N ILE A 199 14.19 -13.92 -1.49
CA ILE A 199 13.23 -15.01 -1.42
C ILE A 199 13.92 -16.23 -0.82
N LEU A 200 13.57 -16.54 0.43
CA LEU A 200 14.16 -17.66 1.15
C LEU A 200 13.43 -18.98 0.83
N PRO A 201 14.09 -20.14 1.01
CA PRO A 201 13.50 -21.44 0.66
C PRO A 201 12.11 -21.72 1.25
N HIS A 202 11.82 -21.18 2.43
CA HIS A 202 10.52 -21.39 3.09
C HIS A 202 9.39 -20.56 2.49
N ASP A 203 9.72 -19.44 1.83
CA ASP A 203 8.78 -18.52 1.20
C ASP A 203 8.61 -18.82 -0.30
N ALA A 204 9.56 -19.54 -0.91
CA ALA A 204 9.63 -19.80 -2.35
C ALA A 204 8.31 -20.30 -2.96
N LYS A 205 7.60 -21.21 -2.27
CA LYS A 205 6.31 -21.72 -2.74
C LYS A 205 5.24 -20.62 -2.86
N GLY A 206 5.20 -19.68 -1.92
CA GLY A 206 4.26 -18.56 -1.98
C GLY A 206 4.54 -17.64 -3.17
N TYR A 207 5.83 -17.38 -3.43
CA TYR A 207 6.24 -16.61 -4.61
C TYR A 207 5.96 -17.35 -5.92
N TRP A 208 6.12 -18.67 -6.00
CA TRP A 208 5.74 -19.44 -7.19
C TRP A 208 4.25 -19.33 -7.49
N ASN A 209 3.40 -19.43 -6.47
CA ASN A 209 1.96 -19.27 -6.66
C ASN A 209 1.61 -17.86 -7.16
N PHE A 210 2.22 -16.81 -6.59
CA PHE A 210 2.02 -15.45 -7.09
C PHE A 210 2.51 -15.29 -8.52
N GLU A 211 3.67 -15.85 -8.87
CA GLU A 211 4.17 -15.77 -10.24
C GLU A 211 3.20 -16.38 -11.26
N SER A 212 2.58 -17.52 -10.94
CA SER A 212 1.65 -18.19 -11.86
C SER A 212 0.26 -17.56 -11.89
N GLU A 213 -0.26 -17.13 -10.74
CA GLU A 213 -1.66 -16.72 -10.59
C GLU A 213 -1.86 -15.20 -10.52
N GLN A 214 -0.89 -14.46 -9.96
CA GLN A 214 -0.98 -13.02 -9.69
C GLN A 214 0.39 -12.31 -9.87
N PRO A 215 0.89 -12.16 -11.11
CA PRO A 215 2.24 -11.64 -11.38
C PRO A 215 2.49 -10.25 -10.77
N LEU A 216 1.48 -9.39 -10.74
CA LEU A 216 1.57 -8.08 -10.09
C LEU A 216 1.81 -8.19 -8.58
N GLN A 217 1.16 -9.14 -7.91
CA GLN A 217 1.36 -9.37 -6.48
C GLN A 217 2.73 -9.97 -6.18
N PHE A 218 3.29 -10.78 -7.09
CA PHE A 218 4.69 -11.22 -6.98
C PHE A 218 5.63 -10.01 -6.91
N LEU A 219 5.50 -9.08 -7.86
CA LEU A 219 6.35 -7.90 -7.97
C LEU A 219 6.20 -6.98 -6.76
N ARG A 220 4.97 -6.80 -6.26
CA ARG A 220 4.68 -6.05 -5.03
C ARG A 220 5.30 -6.71 -3.80
N ALA A 221 5.11 -8.02 -3.64
CA ALA A 221 5.70 -8.76 -2.52
C ALA A 221 7.22 -8.69 -2.55
N TYR A 222 7.84 -8.69 -3.73
CA TYR A 222 9.28 -8.52 -3.86
C TYR A 222 9.73 -7.08 -3.55
N ALA A 223 9.02 -6.07 -4.04
CA ALA A 223 9.28 -4.66 -3.71
C ALA A 223 9.23 -4.41 -2.20
N ASN A 224 8.27 -5.01 -1.50
CA ASN A 224 8.18 -4.96 -0.04
C ASN A 224 9.41 -5.58 0.65
N ARG A 225 9.95 -6.69 0.11
CA ARG A 225 11.19 -7.29 0.65
C ARG A 225 12.41 -6.42 0.41
N LEU A 226 12.51 -5.77 -0.76
CA LEU A 226 13.56 -4.80 -1.02
C LEU A 226 13.48 -3.63 -0.03
N GLN A 227 12.29 -3.09 0.21
CA GLN A 227 12.08 -2.02 1.17
C GLN A 227 12.44 -2.44 2.59
N GLU A 228 12.01 -3.63 3.03
CA GLU A 228 12.38 -4.19 4.33
C GLU A 228 13.90 -4.28 4.49
N MET A 229 14.58 -4.81 3.47
CA MET A 229 16.04 -4.94 3.47
C MET A 229 16.71 -3.56 3.46
N HIS A 230 16.27 -2.63 2.63
CA HIS A 230 16.80 -1.27 2.61
C HIS A 230 16.70 -0.60 4.00
N SER A 231 15.56 -0.72 4.67
CA SER A 231 15.39 -0.20 6.05
C SER A 231 16.32 -0.87 7.07
N LEU A 232 16.59 -2.17 6.93
CA LEU A 232 17.55 -2.88 7.78
C LEU A 232 19.00 -2.45 7.52
N LEU A 233 19.36 -2.13 6.26
CA LEU A 233 20.67 -1.58 5.92
C LEU A 233 20.85 -0.18 6.50
N GLY A 234 19.86 0.69 6.36
CA GLY A 234 19.87 2.02 6.97
C GLY A 234 20.02 1.98 8.49
N PHE A 235 19.32 1.04 9.17
CA PHE A 235 19.51 0.80 10.61
C PHE A 235 20.95 0.40 10.97
N ILE A 236 21.60 -0.43 10.15
CA ILE A 236 23.00 -0.80 10.37
C ILE A 236 23.92 0.41 10.19
N GLU A 237 23.72 1.21 9.16
CA GLU A 237 24.54 2.41 8.91
C GLU A 237 24.39 3.44 10.04
N GLU A 238 23.17 3.67 10.51
CA GLU A 238 22.90 4.55 11.66
C GLU A 238 23.57 4.02 12.95
N LEU A 239 23.44 2.72 13.22
CA LEU A 239 24.10 2.10 14.37
C LEU A 239 25.63 2.19 14.27
N GLU A 240 26.22 2.00 13.09
CA GLU A 240 27.67 2.11 12.92
C GLU A 240 28.16 3.53 13.20
N HIS A 241 27.44 4.51 12.67
CA HIS A 241 27.75 5.92 12.87
C HIS A 241 27.67 6.29 14.36
N GLN A 242 26.56 5.99 15.03
CA GLN A 242 26.39 6.25 16.47
C GLN A 242 27.45 5.53 17.31
N LEU A 243 27.79 4.28 16.95
CA LEU A 243 28.81 3.50 17.67
C LEU A 243 30.20 4.14 17.57
N GLY A 244 30.49 4.84 16.46
CA GLY A 244 31.72 5.57 16.26
C GLY A 244 31.82 6.84 17.11
N GLU A 245 30.70 7.47 17.43
CA GLU A 245 30.65 8.82 18.04
C GLU A 245 30.35 8.83 19.54
N THR A 246 29.78 7.77 20.10
CA THR A 246 29.40 7.72 21.51
C THR A 246 30.23 6.75 22.36
N GLU A 247 30.46 7.17 23.60
CA GLU A 247 30.95 6.33 24.71
C GLU A 247 29.94 6.28 25.86
N GLU A 248 28.77 6.90 25.70
CA GLU A 248 27.76 7.00 26.77
C GLU A 248 27.10 5.64 27.01
N VAL A 249 27.19 5.16 28.26
CA VAL A 249 26.71 3.82 28.66
C VAL A 249 25.21 3.65 28.41
N GLU A 250 24.41 4.69 28.63
CA GLU A 250 22.95 4.66 28.41
C GLU A 250 22.62 4.50 26.93
N ILE A 251 23.27 5.27 26.05
CA ILE A 251 23.12 5.21 24.60
C ILE A 251 23.56 3.82 24.10
N LEU A 252 24.75 3.36 24.50
CA LEU A 252 25.26 2.04 24.14
C LEU A 252 24.33 0.89 24.58
N SER A 253 23.71 1.03 25.76
CA SER A 253 22.73 0.05 26.27
C SER A 253 21.44 0.06 25.45
N GLY A 254 20.94 1.23 25.08
CA GLY A 254 19.79 1.40 24.19
C GLY A 254 20.04 0.80 22.80
N MET A 255 21.21 1.07 22.22
CA MET A 255 21.64 0.49 20.95
C MET A 255 21.70 -1.04 21.02
N LEU A 256 22.29 -1.59 22.09
CA LEU A 256 22.35 -3.04 22.31
C LEU A 256 20.96 -3.66 22.38
N ALA A 257 20.01 -3.04 23.09
CA ALA A 257 18.65 -3.53 23.18
C ALA A 257 17.94 -3.57 21.81
N SER A 258 18.04 -2.47 21.04
CA SER A 258 17.47 -2.37 19.69
C SER A 258 18.07 -3.39 18.73
N LEU A 259 19.40 -3.57 18.77
CA LEU A 259 20.13 -4.55 17.97
C LEU A 259 19.68 -5.98 18.30
N LEU A 260 19.62 -6.34 19.58
CA LEU A 260 19.20 -7.66 20.02
C LEU A 260 17.75 -7.98 19.65
N LEU A 261 16.87 -6.96 19.69
CA LEU A 261 15.50 -7.08 19.23
C LEU A 261 15.44 -7.41 17.73
N LYS A 262 16.17 -6.67 16.89
CA LYS A 262 16.23 -6.94 15.44
C LYS A 262 16.79 -8.33 15.14
N MET A 263 17.86 -8.74 15.81
CA MET A 263 18.41 -10.09 15.67
C MET A 263 17.41 -11.18 16.11
N ARG A 264 16.60 -10.92 17.14
CA ARG A 264 15.54 -11.84 17.57
C ARG A 264 14.45 -11.94 16.50
N ASP A 265 14.01 -10.82 15.94
CA ASP A 265 12.94 -10.78 14.94
C ASP A 265 13.37 -11.49 13.65
N LEU A 266 14.59 -11.26 13.17
CA LEU A 266 15.15 -11.99 12.01
C LEU A 266 15.14 -13.52 12.23
N ARG A 267 15.43 -13.98 13.45
CA ARG A 267 15.38 -15.42 13.80
C ARG A 267 13.96 -15.94 13.90
N ARG A 268 13.07 -15.18 14.55
CA ARG A 268 11.66 -15.55 14.74
C ARG A 268 10.95 -15.70 13.41
N ASP A 269 11.19 -14.76 12.49
CA ASP A 269 10.60 -14.74 11.16
C ASP A 269 11.23 -15.78 10.22
N GLY A 270 12.24 -16.53 10.68
CA GLY A 270 12.92 -17.55 9.87
C GLY A 270 13.83 -17.00 8.78
N LYS A 271 14.05 -15.67 8.75
CA LYS A 271 14.91 -14.96 7.78
C LYS A 271 16.37 -15.39 7.90
N VAL A 272 16.79 -15.73 9.11
CA VAL A 272 18.15 -16.20 9.39
C VAL A 272 18.16 -17.45 10.24
N ARG A 273 19.17 -18.29 10.00
CA ARG A 273 19.39 -19.55 10.72
C ARG A 273 20.84 -19.60 11.18
N PRO A 274 21.18 -19.01 12.35
CA PRO A 274 22.55 -18.92 12.83
C PRO A 274 23.29 -20.27 12.92
N TYR A 275 22.54 -21.36 13.14
CA TYR A 275 23.08 -22.71 13.20
C TYR A 275 23.55 -23.27 11.84
N LEU A 276 23.29 -22.56 10.74
CA LEU A 276 23.81 -22.90 9.41
C LEU A 276 25.03 -22.06 9.03
N MET A 277 25.30 -20.98 9.77
CA MET A 277 26.29 -19.96 9.42
C MET A 277 27.65 -20.32 10.05
N PRO A 278 28.67 -20.69 9.26
CA PRO A 278 29.95 -21.15 9.77
C PRO A 278 30.72 -20.09 10.56
N GLU A 279 30.45 -18.80 10.29
CA GLU A 279 31.11 -17.67 10.93
C GLU A 279 30.62 -17.40 12.36
N ILE A 280 29.54 -18.07 12.79
CA ILE A 280 28.98 -17.96 14.15
C ILE A 280 29.47 -19.14 14.98
N LYS A 281 29.96 -18.85 16.19
CA LYS A 281 30.37 -19.88 17.15
C LYS A 281 29.19 -20.81 17.47
N GLN A 282 29.34 -22.08 17.12
CA GLN A 282 28.29 -23.09 17.28
C GLN A 282 28.32 -23.68 18.70
N ASN A 283 27.19 -23.67 19.38
CA ASN A 283 27.01 -24.43 20.62
C ASN A 283 26.35 -25.80 20.34
N GLN A 284 26.31 -26.68 21.34
CA GLN A 284 25.76 -28.03 21.17
C GLN A 284 24.30 -28.03 20.68
N GLU A 285 23.50 -27.06 21.12
CA GLU A 285 22.11 -26.94 20.69
C GLU A 285 22.01 -26.58 19.20
N MET A 286 22.86 -25.67 18.72
CA MET A 286 22.92 -25.28 17.31
C MET A 286 23.39 -26.43 16.43
N ILE A 287 24.39 -27.20 16.87
CA ILE A 287 24.83 -28.42 16.17
C ILE A 287 23.66 -29.42 16.04
N ASN A 288 22.91 -29.62 17.12
CA ASN A 288 21.72 -30.48 17.12
C ASN A 288 20.59 -29.94 16.23
N ARG A 289 20.43 -28.62 16.13
CA ARG A 289 19.45 -27.99 15.22
C ARG A 289 19.89 -28.11 13.75
N ALA A 290 21.19 -28.00 13.47
CA ALA A 290 21.75 -28.15 12.14
C ALA A 290 21.59 -29.59 11.61
N SER A 291 21.79 -30.61 12.44
CA SER A 291 21.59 -32.01 12.04
C SER A 291 20.13 -32.33 11.68
N ARG A 292 19.17 -31.61 12.28
CA ARG A 292 17.73 -31.72 11.99
C ARG A 292 17.27 -30.84 10.84
N PHE A 293 18.16 -30.07 10.20
CA PHE A 293 17.78 -29.16 9.12
C PHE A 293 17.09 -29.87 7.95
N PRO A 294 17.60 -31.00 7.40
CA PRO A 294 16.95 -31.71 6.29
C PRO A 294 15.49 -32.08 6.61
N LEU A 295 15.23 -32.59 7.82
CA LEU A 295 13.88 -32.97 8.26
C LEU A 295 12.91 -31.78 8.24
N LYS A 296 13.37 -30.58 8.61
CA LYS A 296 12.55 -29.37 8.59
C LYS A 296 12.32 -28.85 7.16
N MET A 297 13.25 -29.11 6.24
CA MET A 297 13.18 -28.61 4.86
C MET A 297 12.33 -29.49 3.94
N MET A 298 12.03 -30.74 4.31
CA MET A 298 11.25 -31.66 3.47
C MET A 298 9.95 -31.05 2.94
N LYS A 299 9.26 -30.23 3.76
CA LYS A 299 8.01 -29.56 3.38
C LYS A 299 8.17 -28.44 2.32
N TRP A 300 9.40 -28.06 2.01
CA TRP A 300 9.76 -27.02 1.05
C TRP A 300 10.49 -27.56 -0.18
N LEU A 301 10.60 -28.89 -0.31
CA LEU A 301 11.10 -29.49 -1.54
C LEU A 301 10.17 -29.15 -2.71
N PRO A 302 10.72 -28.97 -3.93
CA PRO A 302 9.91 -28.82 -5.13
C PRO A 302 8.95 -29.99 -5.29
N VAL A 303 7.73 -29.72 -5.78
CA VAL A 303 6.74 -30.77 -6.03
C VAL A 303 7.28 -31.72 -7.10
N GLY A 304 7.26 -33.03 -6.81
CA GLY A 304 7.79 -34.05 -7.71
C GLY A 304 9.31 -34.25 -7.65
N CYS A 305 10.01 -33.65 -6.68
CA CYS A 305 11.44 -33.85 -6.47
C CYS A 305 11.78 -35.32 -6.11
N PRO A 306 12.57 -36.05 -6.93
CA PRO A 306 12.97 -37.43 -6.67
C PRO A 306 13.79 -37.58 -5.39
N ILE A 307 13.64 -38.68 -4.65
CA ILE A 307 14.32 -38.90 -3.37
C ILE A 307 15.85 -38.84 -3.52
N GLU A 308 16.36 -39.27 -4.67
CA GLU A 308 17.78 -39.30 -5.00
C GLU A 308 18.40 -37.89 -5.03
N SER A 309 17.63 -36.86 -5.39
CA SER A 309 18.12 -35.47 -5.47
C SER A 309 17.86 -34.64 -4.20
N TRP A 310 17.20 -35.21 -3.18
CA TRP A 310 16.88 -34.47 -1.95
C TRP A 310 18.10 -33.92 -1.24
N ASN A 311 19.20 -34.69 -1.21
CA ASN A 311 20.44 -34.24 -0.59
C ASN A 311 21.01 -33.00 -1.30
N GLU A 312 20.98 -32.97 -2.63
CA GLU A 312 21.45 -31.82 -3.42
C GLU A 312 20.57 -30.59 -3.17
N GLU A 313 19.25 -30.76 -3.17
CA GLU A 313 18.30 -29.67 -2.90
C GLU A 313 18.45 -29.13 -1.47
N PHE A 314 18.67 -29.98 -0.47
CA PHE A 314 18.95 -29.51 0.90
C PHE A 314 20.25 -28.72 0.99
N GLN A 315 21.30 -29.12 0.26
CA GLN A 315 22.53 -28.32 0.20
C GLN A 315 22.31 -26.99 -0.51
N LYS A 316 21.51 -26.97 -1.58
CA LYS A 316 21.13 -25.73 -2.28
C LYS A 316 20.37 -24.78 -1.35
N MET A 317 19.38 -25.26 -0.62
CA MET A 317 18.64 -24.46 0.37
C MET A 317 19.56 -23.95 1.49
N LYS A 318 20.44 -24.80 2.01
CA LYS A 318 21.44 -24.41 3.02
C LYS A 318 22.34 -23.29 2.48
N LYS A 319 22.81 -23.44 1.23
CA LYS A 319 23.63 -22.43 0.55
C LYS A 319 22.87 -21.11 0.41
N GLN A 320 21.60 -21.14 -0.02
CA GLN A 320 20.76 -19.95 -0.13
C GLN A 320 20.59 -19.23 1.22
N TYR A 321 20.26 -19.94 2.31
CA TYR A 321 20.18 -19.33 3.63
C TYR A 321 21.51 -18.66 4.04
N ASN A 322 22.63 -19.35 3.82
CA ASN A 322 23.96 -18.86 4.24
C ASN A 322 24.48 -17.68 3.40
N HIS A 323 24.14 -17.64 2.11
CA HIS A 323 24.59 -16.58 1.19
C HIS A 323 23.58 -15.44 1.07
N SER A 324 22.42 -15.54 1.73
CA SER A 324 21.43 -14.47 1.72
C SER A 324 21.94 -13.18 2.31
N ILE A 325 21.41 -12.07 1.79
CA ILE A 325 21.67 -10.74 2.35
C ILE A 325 21.24 -10.67 3.82
N TYR A 326 20.16 -11.36 4.22
CA TYR A 326 19.75 -11.50 5.62
C TYR A 326 20.83 -12.13 6.49
N ALA A 327 21.51 -13.17 6.01
CA ALA A 327 22.63 -13.78 6.74
C ALA A 327 23.78 -12.78 6.90
N LYS A 328 24.13 -12.03 5.85
CA LYS A 328 25.17 -10.99 5.92
C LYS A 328 24.82 -9.89 6.91
N VAL A 329 23.56 -9.44 6.92
CA VAL A 329 23.01 -8.47 7.88
C VAL A 329 23.12 -8.99 9.30
N TYR A 330 22.72 -10.24 9.55
CA TYR A 330 22.83 -10.84 10.87
C TYR A 330 24.30 -10.97 11.33
N LEU A 331 25.23 -11.30 10.43
CA LEU A 331 26.66 -11.31 10.73
C LEU A 331 27.20 -9.93 11.08
N ALA A 332 26.69 -8.86 10.47
CA ALA A 332 27.07 -7.49 10.78
C ALA A 332 26.51 -7.06 12.15
N LEU A 333 25.23 -7.35 12.43
CA LEU A 333 24.62 -7.12 13.74
C LEU A 333 25.35 -7.88 14.85
N GLU A 334 25.76 -9.12 14.60
CA GLU A 334 26.53 -9.90 15.58
C GLU A 334 27.92 -9.30 15.84
N ALA A 335 28.60 -8.80 14.80
CA ALA A 335 29.86 -8.07 14.99
C ALA A 335 29.66 -6.77 15.79
N MET A 336 28.61 -6.01 15.50
CA MET A 336 28.25 -4.80 16.25
C MET A 336 27.89 -5.11 17.71
N GLU A 337 27.18 -6.21 17.98
CA GLU A 337 26.87 -6.67 19.34
C GLU A 337 28.17 -6.83 20.15
N GLN A 338 29.17 -7.51 19.56
CA GLN A 338 30.46 -7.71 20.21
C GLN A 338 31.16 -6.37 20.50
N LYS A 339 31.18 -5.45 19.54
CA LYS A 339 31.80 -4.12 19.73
C LYS A 339 31.11 -3.31 20.83
N ILE A 340 29.78 -3.24 20.84
CA ILE A 340 29.02 -2.53 21.88
C ILE A 340 29.28 -3.15 23.25
N ARG A 341 29.29 -4.48 23.36
CA ARG A 341 29.57 -5.18 24.62
C ARG A 341 30.99 -4.93 25.12
N SER A 342 31.97 -4.84 24.23
CA SER A 342 33.35 -4.51 24.61
C SER A 342 33.47 -3.08 25.11
N LYS A 343 32.83 -2.11 24.42
CA LYS A 343 32.76 -0.71 24.88
C LYS A 343 32.12 -0.59 26.26
N LEU A 344 30.98 -1.25 26.48
CA LEU A 344 30.29 -1.27 27.78
C LEU A 344 31.14 -1.87 28.92
N LYS A 345 32.10 -2.74 28.60
CA LYS A 345 33.03 -3.33 29.58
C LYS A 345 34.30 -2.52 29.78
N GLY A 346 34.57 -1.49 28.96
CA GLY A 346 35.84 -0.76 28.95
C GLY A 346 37.02 -1.57 28.39
N ASP A 347 36.74 -2.65 27.66
CA ASP A 347 37.69 -3.67 27.21
C ASP A 347 37.94 -3.57 25.69
N GLU A 348 38.18 -2.35 25.18
CA GLU A 348 38.38 -2.11 23.74
C GLU A 348 39.58 -2.88 23.15
N SER A 349 40.58 -3.20 23.98
CA SER A 349 41.75 -4.01 23.61
C SER A 349 41.43 -5.48 23.30
N THR A 350 40.20 -5.92 23.52
CA THR A 350 39.75 -7.32 23.36
C THR A 350 38.93 -7.57 22.10
N ILE A 351 38.62 -6.53 21.32
CA ILE A 351 37.95 -6.71 20.02
C ILE A 351 38.98 -7.28 19.05
N SER A 352 38.75 -8.50 18.57
CA SER A 352 39.62 -9.09 17.55
C SER A 352 39.59 -8.22 16.29
N GLU A 353 40.77 -7.88 15.74
CA GLU A 353 40.92 -7.20 14.44
C GLU A 353 40.08 -7.87 13.33
N ASN A 354 39.82 -9.18 13.47
CA ASN A 354 38.98 -9.97 12.57
C ASN A 354 37.50 -9.52 12.58
N VAL A 355 36.95 -9.12 13.73
CA VAL A 355 35.55 -8.65 13.86
C VAL A 355 35.37 -7.33 13.14
N ASP A 356 36.33 -6.42 13.31
CA ASP A 356 36.33 -5.11 12.66
C ASP A 356 36.50 -5.20 11.15
N GLN A 357 37.44 -6.04 10.69
CA GLN A 357 37.64 -6.28 9.28
C GLN A 357 36.40 -6.92 8.64
N ARG A 358 35.78 -7.88 9.34
CA ARG A 358 34.53 -8.49 8.91
C ARG A 358 33.40 -7.47 8.81
N LEU A 359 33.22 -6.61 9.83
CA LEU A 359 32.18 -5.57 9.81
C LEU A 359 32.39 -4.59 8.64
N LYS A 360 33.62 -4.09 8.44
CA LYS A 360 33.97 -3.21 7.32
C LYS A 360 33.68 -3.86 5.97
N SER A 361 34.01 -5.15 5.80
CA SER A 361 33.70 -5.87 4.56
C SER A 361 32.19 -6.00 4.31
N MET A 362 31.39 -6.24 5.36
CA MET A 362 29.93 -6.32 5.25
C MET A 362 29.32 -4.96 4.88
N LEU A 363 29.77 -3.87 5.52
CA LEU A 363 29.32 -2.52 5.20
C LEU A 363 29.66 -2.13 3.75
N ALA A 364 30.84 -2.50 3.25
CA ALA A 364 31.18 -2.28 1.85
C ALA A 364 30.25 -3.04 0.89
N ILE A 365 29.89 -4.29 1.23
CA ILE A 365 28.89 -5.06 0.48
C ILE A 365 27.53 -4.35 0.52
N PHE A 366 27.10 -3.86 1.68
CA PHE A 366 25.81 -3.18 1.83
C PHE A 366 25.75 -1.89 1.01
N ARG A 367 26.77 -1.03 1.07
CA ARG A 367 26.84 0.19 0.25
C ARG A 367 26.77 -0.12 -1.24
N PHE A 368 27.47 -1.16 -1.70
CA PHE A 368 27.40 -1.60 -3.10
C PHE A 368 26.02 -2.15 -3.48
N ARG A 369 25.35 -2.87 -2.58
CA ARG A 369 24.02 -3.44 -2.82
C ARG A 369 22.89 -2.42 -2.65
N SER A 370 23.08 -1.37 -1.85
CA SER A 370 22.05 -0.36 -1.59
C SER A 370 21.66 0.37 -2.86
N SER A 371 22.64 0.83 -3.65
CA SER A 371 22.37 1.51 -4.92
C SER A 371 21.56 0.64 -5.89
N LEU A 372 21.89 -0.65 -5.97
CA LEU A 372 21.14 -1.63 -6.75
C LEU A 372 19.71 -1.79 -6.21
N MET A 373 19.54 -1.87 -4.89
CA MET A 373 18.20 -1.98 -4.28
C MET A 373 17.36 -0.73 -4.50
N ASP A 374 17.96 0.47 -4.45
CA ASP A 374 17.29 1.74 -4.68
C ASP A 374 16.80 1.86 -6.13
N GLN A 375 17.67 1.55 -7.09
CA GLN A 375 17.33 1.48 -8.51
C GLN A 375 16.15 0.54 -8.78
N TRP A 376 16.17 -0.66 -8.18
CA TRP A 376 15.09 -1.65 -8.32
C TRP A 376 13.81 -1.25 -7.58
N LYS A 377 13.91 -0.60 -6.41
CA LYS A 377 12.76 -0.07 -5.68
C LYS A 377 12.05 1.00 -6.52
N THR A 378 12.79 1.92 -7.11
CA THR A 378 12.24 2.95 -8.00
C THR A 378 11.59 2.33 -9.22
N THR A 379 12.27 1.40 -9.90
CA THR A 379 11.75 0.71 -11.09
C THR A 379 10.47 -0.07 -10.80
N LEU A 380 10.43 -0.82 -9.70
CA LEU A 380 9.24 -1.54 -9.29
C LEU A 380 8.13 -0.60 -8.84
N GLY A 381 8.46 0.51 -8.17
CA GLY A 381 7.50 1.56 -7.82
C GLY A 381 6.79 2.11 -9.06
N ILE A 382 7.56 2.57 -10.05
CA ILE A 382 7.04 3.06 -11.34
C ILE A 382 6.10 2.04 -11.98
N LEU A 383 6.51 0.77 -12.04
CA LEU A 383 5.69 -0.28 -12.63
C LEU A 383 4.41 -0.53 -11.83
N LEU A 384 4.51 -0.63 -10.50
CA LEU A 384 3.37 -0.88 -9.61
C LEU A 384 2.38 0.26 -9.67
N ASP A 385 2.82 1.51 -9.56
CA ASP A 385 1.97 2.69 -9.65
C ASP A 385 1.31 2.78 -11.03
N SER A 386 2.10 2.54 -12.10
CA SER A 386 1.57 2.58 -13.48
C SER A 386 0.63 1.41 -13.79
N SER A 387 0.78 0.26 -13.13
CA SER A 387 -0.06 -0.92 -13.34
C SER A 387 -1.28 -0.97 -12.41
N GLU A 388 -1.22 -0.36 -11.22
CA GLU A 388 -2.39 -0.13 -10.36
C GLU A 388 -3.40 0.79 -11.05
N VAL A 389 -2.90 1.71 -11.89
CA VAL A 389 -3.70 2.57 -12.77
C VAL A 389 -4.30 1.82 -13.96
N LEU A 390 -3.83 0.60 -14.26
CA LEU A 390 -4.25 -0.17 -15.43
C LEU A 390 -5.07 -1.39 -15.02
N PRO A 391 -6.41 -1.30 -15.10
CA PRO A 391 -7.23 -2.48 -14.92
C PRO A 391 -7.03 -3.42 -16.13
N GLU A 392 -6.76 -4.69 -15.84
CA GLU A 392 -6.69 -5.78 -16.82
C GLU A 392 -7.89 -5.71 -17.77
N GLU A 393 -7.65 -5.84 -19.08
CA GLU A 393 -8.64 -5.64 -20.15
C GLU A 393 -9.85 -6.59 -20.14
N GLY A 394 -9.99 -7.46 -19.14
CA GLY A 394 -11.19 -8.29 -18.91
C GLY A 394 -12.04 -7.87 -17.70
N ASN A 395 -11.55 -6.99 -16.81
CA ASN A 395 -12.18 -6.69 -15.51
C ASN A 395 -12.13 -5.19 -15.17
N ARG A 396 -12.34 -4.30 -16.16
CA ARG A 396 -12.59 -2.88 -15.91
C ARG A 396 -13.96 -2.67 -15.25
N GLN A 397 -14.13 -3.11 -14.01
CA GLN A 397 -15.25 -2.68 -13.19
C GLN A 397 -14.80 -1.47 -12.39
N PHE A 398 -15.02 -0.30 -12.97
CA PHE A 398 -14.78 0.98 -12.32
C PHE A 398 -15.54 1.03 -11.00
N ILE A 399 -14.82 1.26 -9.90
CA ILE A 399 -15.46 1.55 -8.61
C ILE A 399 -16.20 2.88 -8.79
N SER A 400 -17.52 2.84 -8.66
CA SER A 400 -18.35 4.03 -8.82
C SER A 400 -18.14 4.98 -7.64
N LEU A 401 -17.63 6.19 -7.90
CA LEU A 401 -17.52 7.25 -6.90
C LEU A 401 -18.87 7.59 -6.29
N ASP A 402 -19.93 7.52 -7.08
CA ASP A 402 -21.29 7.70 -6.58
C ASP A 402 -21.64 6.66 -5.52
N MET A 403 -21.20 5.41 -5.70
CA MET A 403 -21.40 4.35 -4.70
C MET A 403 -20.54 4.56 -3.43
N ILE A 404 -19.29 5.02 -3.56
CA ILE A 404 -18.45 5.36 -2.39
C ILE A 404 -19.08 6.50 -1.61
N ARG A 405 -19.46 7.58 -2.31
CA ARG A 405 -20.14 8.74 -1.75
C ARG A 405 -21.43 8.35 -1.04
N LYS A 406 -22.26 7.50 -1.64
CA LYS A 406 -23.49 6.97 -1.01
C LYS A 406 -23.19 6.16 0.25
N ALA A 407 -22.18 5.30 0.22
CA ALA A 407 -21.80 4.50 1.37
C ALA A 407 -21.30 5.38 2.53
N TRP A 408 -20.42 6.33 2.23
CA TRP A 408 -19.92 7.33 3.18
C TRP A 408 -21.07 8.14 3.78
N ALA A 409 -21.90 8.73 2.93
CA ALA A 409 -23.01 9.57 3.36
C ALA A 409 -24.03 8.81 4.21
N TYR A 410 -24.27 7.52 3.91
CA TYR A 410 -25.15 6.68 4.72
C TYR A 410 -24.58 6.44 6.12
N LEU A 411 -23.35 5.92 6.22
CA LEU A 411 -22.72 5.61 7.50
C LEU A 411 -22.60 6.85 8.38
N LEU A 412 -22.04 7.92 7.81
CA LEU A 412 -21.78 9.15 8.54
C LEU A 412 -23.08 9.78 9.05
N SER A 413 -24.11 9.84 8.20
CA SER A 413 -25.42 10.36 8.64
C SER A 413 -26.01 9.55 9.79
N ALA A 414 -25.79 8.23 9.80
CA ALA A 414 -26.29 7.38 10.86
C ALA A 414 -25.62 7.72 12.20
N HIS A 415 -24.29 7.86 12.22
CA HIS A 415 -23.52 8.06 13.45
C HIS A 415 -23.56 9.51 13.94
N ILE A 416 -23.48 10.51 13.06
CA ILE A 416 -23.63 11.92 13.46
C ILE A 416 -25.04 12.19 14.01
N THR A 417 -26.09 11.55 13.46
CA THR A 417 -27.45 11.67 14.04
C THR A 417 -27.50 11.15 15.47
N LEU A 418 -26.79 10.04 15.74
CA LEU A 418 -26.71 9.48 17.08
C LEU A 418 -25.95 10.40 18.04
N GLU A 419 -24.81 10.94 17.60
CA GLU A 419 -24.00 11.89 18.37
C GLU A 419 -24.78 13.18 18.65
N PHE A 420 -25.48 13.71 17.65
CA PHE A 420 -26.31 14.89 17.77
C PHE A 420 -27.33 14.75 18.90
N TYR A 421 -28.10 13.65 18.92
CA TYR A 421 -29.11 13.43 19.97
C TYR A 421 -28.54 12.98 21.32
N ARG A 422 -27.29 12.51 21.38
CA ARG A 422 -26.60 12.19 22.64
C ARG A 422 -25.93 13.40 23.28
N HIS A 423 -25.66 14.44 22.49
CA HIS A 423 -24.92 15.59 22.96
C HIS A 423 -25.73 16.37 24.02
N PRO A 424 -25.16 16.69 25.19
CA PRO A 424 -25.90 17.34 26.29
C PRO A 424 -26.57 18.66 25.90
N ALA A 425 -25.98 19.41 24.96
CA ALA A 425 -26.53 20.69 24.49
C ALA A 425 -27.77 20.54 23.58
N HIS A 426 -28.08 19.35 23.09
CA HIS A 426 -29.14 19.12 22.10
C HIS A 426 -30.32 18.30 22.64
N LEU A 427 -30.35 18.08 23.96
CA LEU A 427 -31.38 17.26 24.61
C LEU A 427 -32.80 17.77 24.33
N GLU A 428 -32.97 19.07 24.13
CA GLU A 428 -34.27 19.68 23.77
C GLU A 428 -34.78 19.30 22.37
N PHE A 429 -33.90 18.88 21.46
CA PHE A 429 -34.25 18.49 20.09
C PHE A 429 -34.49 16.98 19.94
N VAL A 430 -34.30 16.21 21.01
CA VAL A 430 -34.45 14.75 20.98
C VAL A 430 -35.93 14.39 20.82
N PRO A 431 -36.32 13.66 19.77
CA PRO A 431 -37.71 13.26 19.58
C PRO A 431 -38.21 12.35 20.71
N GLU A 432 -39.46 12.53 21.11
CA GLU A 432 -40.10 11.65 22.10
C GLU A 432 -40.02 10.19 21.66
N GLY A 433 -39.56 9.32 22.57
CA GLY A 433 -39.38 7.89 22.31
C GLY A 433 -38.07 7.51 21.58
N PHE A 434 -37.18 8.45 21.27
CA PHE A 434 -35.86 8.11 20.71
C PHE A 434 -35.02 7.29 21.70
N GLN A 435 -34.56 6.12 21.27
CA GLN A 435 -33.64 5.29 22.03
C GLN A 435 -32.40 4.96 21.19
N SER A 436 -31.22 5.37 21.66
CA SER A 436 -29.94 5.16 20.96
C SER A 436 -29.71 3.70 20.55
N SER A 437 -30.03 2.75 21.43
CA SER A 437 -29.84 1.31 21.19
C SER A 437 -30.80 0.77 20.13
N GLN A 438 -32.05 1.23 20.11
CA GLN A 438 -33.03 0.85 19.09
C GLN A 438 -32.68 1.45 17.74
N TYR A 439 -32.25 2.71 17.72
CA TYR A 439 -31.79 3.40 16.52
C TYR A 439 -30.63 2.66 15.87
N LEU A 440 -29.55 2.37 16.61
CA LEU A 440 -28.40 1.62 16.07
C LEU A 440 -28.79 0.23 15.56
N ARG A 441 -29.63 -0.51 16.31
CA ARG A 441 -30.12 -1.82 15.86
C ARG A 441 -30.90 -1.73 14.56
N SER A 442 -31.69 -0.68 14.37
CA SER A 442 -32.45 -0.47 13.13
C SER A 442 -31.52 -0.24 11.93
N ILE A 443 -30.44 0.53 12.13
CA ILE A 443 -29.42 0.77 11.11
C ILE A 443 -28.68 -0.53 10.78
N GLU A 444 -28.26 -1.29 11.80
CA GLU A 444 -27.58 -2.57 11.60
C GLU A 444 -28.44 -3.58 10.86
N HIS A 445 -29.70 -3.72 11.24
CA HIS A 445 -30.64 -4.60 10.59
C HIS A 445 -30.84 -4.21 9.11
N PHE A 446 -30.93 -2.92 8.83
CA PHE A 446 -31.07 -2.42 7.47
C PHE A 446 -29.81 -2.64 6.62
N ILE A 447 -28.62 -2.40 7.18
CA ILE A 447 -27.34 -2.70 6.50
C ILE A 447 -27.29 -4.20 6.15
N HIS A 448 -27.57 -5.09 7.11
CA HIS A 448 -27.57 -6.53 6.88
C HIS A 448 -28.59 -6.97 5.82
N LYS A 449 -29.80 -6.42 5.87
CA LYS A 449 -30.82 -6.71 4.85
C LYS A 449 -30.34 -6.30 3.46
N LYS A 450 -29.78 -5.10 3.32
CA LYS A 450 -29.34 -4.56 2.02
C LYS A 450 -28.09 -5.25 1.46
N THR A 451 -27.20 -5.75 2.32
CA THR A 451 -26.08 -6.60 1.88
C THR A 451 -26.54 -7.99 1.44
N GLN A 452 -27.52 -8.58 2.12
CA GLN A 452 -28.12 -9.86 1.69
C GLN A 452 -28.89 -9.75 0.37
N GLU A 453 -29.47 -8.58 0.07
CA GLU A 453 -30.07 -8.25 -1.23
C GLU A 453 -29.01 -8.04 -2.34
N GLY A 454 -27.71 -8.10 -2.03
CA GLY A 454 -26.61 -7.98 -2.99
C GLY A 454 -26.35 -6.54 -3.46
N ILE A 455 -26.80 -5.52 -2.73
CA ILE A 455 -26.63 -4.13 -3.15
C ILE A 455 -25.19 -3.67 -2.87
N ASN A 456 -24.41 -3.47 -3.93
CA ASN A 456 -22.96 -3.25 -3.88
C ASN A 456 -22.48 -2.18 -2.88
N HIS A 457 -23.07 -0.99 -2.85
CA HIS A 457 -22.62 0.07 -1.94
C HIS A 457 -22.88 -0.25 -0.46
N TYR A 458 -23.85 -1.11 -0.14
CA TYR A 458 -24.08 -1.54 1.24
C TYR A 458 -23.01 -2.52 1.74
N HIS A 459 -22.29 -3.21 0.85
CA HIS A 459 -21.11 -3.98 1.26
C HIS A 459 -19.99 -3.08 1.77
N LEU A 460 -19.80 -1.91 1.16
CA LEU A 460 -18.88 -0.90 1.68
C LEU A 460 -19.40 -0.31 3.00
N VAL A 461 -20.71 0.00 3.10
CA VAL A 461 -21.31 0.46 4.38
C VAL A 461 -21.04 -0.55 5.50
N LEU A 462 -21.21 -1.85 5.23
CA LEU A 462 -20.93 -2.90 6.20
C LEU A 462 -19.46 -2.91 6.62
N LEU A 463 -18.52 -2.83 5.66
CA LEU A 463 -17.09 -2.78 5.97
C LEU A 463 -16.75 -1.56 6.86
N LEU A 464 -17.22 -0.37 6.49
CA LEU A 464 -16.97 0.84 7.26
C LEU A 464 -17.60 0.78 8.66
N HIS A 465 -18.80 0.20 8.78
CA HIS A 465 -19.47 -0.03 10.07
C HIS A 465 -18.70 -1.00 10.96
N LEU A 466 -18.14 -2.07 10.39
CA LEU A 466 -17.29 -3.03 11.11
C LEU A 466 -16.00 -2.39 11.60
N ILE A 467 -15.40 -1.51 10.81
CA ILE A 467 -14.21 -0.74 11.20
C ILE A 467 -14.57 0.22 12.32
N HIS A 468 -15.65 0.99 12.16
CA HIS A 468 -16.13 1.92 13.19
C HIS A 468 -16.39 1.24 14.54
N LYS A 469 -16.85 -0.01 14.55
CA LYS A 469 -17.07 -0.78 15.79
C LYS A 469 -15.80 -1.23 16.50
N GLU A 470 -14.70 -1.38 15.76
CA GLU A 470 -13.45 -1.96 16.26
C GLU A 470 -12.40 -0.88 16.55
N SER A 471 -12.41 0.21 15.78
CA SER A 471 -11.78 1.46 16.16
C SER A 471 -12.55 1.98 17.38
N GLU A 472 -11.95 1.99 18.57
CA GLU A 472 -12.53 2.61 19.76
C GLU A 472 -12.60 4.15 19.60
N ASP A 473 -12.42 4.96 20.65
CA ASP A 473 -12.58 6.44 20.57
C ASP A 473 -11.96 7.06 19.29
N GLN A 474 -12.70 7.97 18.64
CA GLN A 474 -12.35 8.65 17.36
C GLN A 474 -12.48 7.80 16.07
N SER A 475 -13.40 6.84 16.07
CA SER A 475 -13.66 5.94 14.94
C SER A 475 -14.10 6.65 13.64
N LEU A 476 -14.85 7.75 13.73
CA LEU A 476 -15.25 8.54 12.55
C LEU A 476 -14.07 9.33 11.97
N GLU A 477 -13.22 9.88 12.82
CA GLU A 477 -11.99 10.56 12.44
C GLU A 477 -11.01 9.59 11.80
N PHE A 478 -10.90 8.36 12.31
CA PHE A 478 -10.11 7.30 11.69
C PHE A 478 -10.62 6.97 10.27
N LEU A 479 -11.94 6.76 10.11
CA LEU A 479 -12.52 6.49 8.79
C LEU A 479 -12.30 7.65 7.82
N HIS A 480 -12.45 8.88 8.30
CA HIS A 480 -12.14 10.07 7.54
C HIS A 480 -10.66 10.11 7.13
N PHE A 481 -9.74 9.82 8.05
CA PHE A 481 -8.31 9.74 7.80
C PHE A 481 -7.99 8.70 6.71
N CYS A 482 -8.59 7.50 6.78
CA CYS A 482 -8.43 6.49 5.75
C CYS A 482 -8.83 6.99 4.36
N LEU A 483 -9.94 7.71 4.26
CA LEU A 483 -10.41 8.24 2.99
C LEU A 483 -9.56 9.41 2.47
N VAL A 484 -9.04 10.26 3.36
CA VAL A 484 -8.20 11.42 2.99
C VAL A 484 -6.75 11.01 2.68
N HIS A 485 -6.27 9.92 3.28
CA HIS A 485 -4.94 9.36 3.04
C HIS A 485 -5.04 7.95 2.43
N PRO A 486 -5.51 7.81 1.18
CA PRO A 486 -5.79 6.51 0.61
C PRO A 486 -4.50 5.71 0.36
N LEU A 487 -4.50 4.44 0.78
CA LEU A 487 -3.45 3.45 0.52
C LEU A 487 -3.93 2.45 -0.54
N GLY A 488 -2.99 1.78 -1.23
CA GLY A 488 -3.33 0.70 -2.17
C GLY A 488 -4.19 -0.42 -1.54
N THR A 489 -4.07 -0.64 -0.23
CA THR A 489 -4.94 -1.55 0.54
C THR A 489 -6.41 -1.12 0.51
N LEU A 490 -6.69 0.18 0.63
CA LEU A 490 -8.06 0.72 0.52
C LEU A 490 -8.61 0.47 -0.88
N HIS A 491 -7.81 0.71 -1.93
CA HIS A 491 -8.20 0.43 -3.31
C HIS A 491 -8.58 -1.04 -3.52
N TYR A 492 -7.72 -1.95 -3.05
CA TYR A 492 -7.98 -3.39 -3.10
C TYR A 492 -9.30 -3.78 -2.41
N LEU A 493 -9.57 -3.23 -1.22
CA LEU A 493 -10.81 -3.54 -0.50
C LEU A 493 -12.05 -2.92 -1.17
N LEU A 494 -11.94 -1.73 -1.74
CA LEU A 494 -13.02 -1.13 -2.54
C LEU A 494 -13.36 -2.02 -3.73
N GLN A 495 -12.36 -2.58 -4.42
CA GLN A 495 -12.60 -3.56 -5.49
C GLN A 495 -13.31 -4.81 -4.96
N LYS A 496 -12.82 -5.41 -3.85
CA LYS A 496 -13.43 -6.64 -3.31
C LYS A 496 -14.84 -6.47 -2.76
N THR A 497 -15.18 -5.28 -2.28
CA THR A 497 -16.49 -5.02 -1.67
C THR A 497 -17.52 -4.51 -2.66
N MET A 498 -17.12 -3.68 -3.63
CA MET A 498 -18.05 -2.91 -4.45
C MET A 498 -18.24 -3.41 -5.89
N VAL A 499 -17.31 -4.23 -6.40
CA VAL A 499 -17.43 -4.83 -7.74
C VAL A 499 -18.65 -5.75 -7.77
N PRO A 500 -19.62 -5.57 -8.68
CA PRO A 500 -20.72 -6.51 -8.89
C PRO A 500 -20.24 -7.98 -8.87
N LEU A 501 -20.94 -8.83 -8.12
CA LEU A 501 -20.65 -10.26 -8.11
C LEU A 501 -20.81 -10.84 -9.53
N GLY A 502 -19.79 -11.55 -10.00
CA GLY A 502 -19.88 -12.30 -11.25
C GLY A 502 -20.82 -13.51 -11.14
N GLU A 503 -21.21 -14.11 -12.27
CA GLU A 503 -22.16 -15.25 -12.33
C GLU A 503 -21.76 -16.46 -11.47
N ASN A 504 -20.46 -16.61 -11.17
CA ASN A 504 -19.90 -17.70 -10.36
C ASN A 504 -19.43 -17.26 -8.96
N GLU A 505 -19.59 -15.98 -8.58
CA GLU A 505 -19.17 -15.49 -7.27
C GLU A 505 -20.27 -15.68 -6.22
N ASN A 506 -19.92 -16.27 -5.08
CA ASN A 506 -20.85 -16.47 -3.97
C ASN A 506 -20.90 -15.23 -3.06
N LEU A 507 -22.06 -14.58 -2.98
CA LEU A 507 -22.33 -13.46 -2.07
C LEU A 507 -21.93 -13.78 -0.62
N GLN A 508 -22.27 -14.98 -0.14
CA GLN A 508 -21.97 -15.40 1.23
C GLN A 508 -20.45 -15.43 1.47
N ASN A 509 -19.66 -15.91 0.51
CA ASN A 509 -18.21 -15.91 0.64
C ASN A 509 -17.67 -14.48 0.79
N ARG A 510 -18.21 -13.50 0.05
CA ARG A 510 -17.81 -12.09 0.18
C ARG A 510 -18.15 -11.55 1.57
N LEU A 511 -19.36 -11.83 2.08
CA LEU A 511 -19.79 -11.41 3.41
C LEU A 511 -18.93 -12.03 4.52
N ASP A 512 -18.56 -13.31 4.38
CA ASP A 512 -17.71 -14.02 5.35
C ASP A 512 -16.28 -13.46 5.40
N GLN A 513 -15.79 -12.80 4.34
CA GLN A 513 -14.48 -12.13 4.33
C GLN A 513 -14.52 -10.71 4.93
N MET A 514 -15.68 -10.12 5.19
CA MET A 514 -15.79 -8.74 5.70
C MET A 514 -15.00 -8.48 7.00
N PRO A 515 -15.01 -9.39 8.02
CA PRO A 515 -14.18 -9.21 9.21
C PRO A 515 -12.68 -9.20 8.91
N ARG A 516 -12.22 -10.02 7.96
CA ARG A 516 -10.80 -10.03 7.54
C ARG A 516 -10.43 -8.77 6.78
N HIS A 517 -11.34 -8.25 5.96
CA HIS A 517 -11.15 -6.98 5.26
C HIS A 517 -11.05 -5.81 6.25
N ARG A 518 -11.90 -5.80 7.29
CA ARG A 518 -11.78 -4.86 8.41
C ARG A 518 -10.39 -4.94 9.05
N ASP A 519 -9.95 -6.12 9.46
CA ASP A 519 -8.65 -6.31 10.14
C ASP A 519 -7.49 -5.87 9.25
N THR A 520 -7.59 -6.15 7.94
CA THR A 520 -6.59 -5.75 6.94
C THR A 520 -6.47 -4.22 6.85
N LEU A 521 -7.59 -3.50 6.81
CA LEU A 521 -7.56 -2.04 6.72
C LEU A 521 -7.06 -1.42 8.03
N LEU A 522 -7.53 -1.92 9.18
CA LEU A 522 -7.06 -1.47 10.49
C LEU A 522 -5.55 -1.63 10.61
N TYR A 523 -5.01 -2.81 10.28
CA TYR A 523 -3.58 -3.06 10.32
C TYR A 523 -2.78 -2.18 9.36
N ALA A 524 -3.28 -1.96 8.14
CA ALA A 524 -2.61 -1.14 7.14
C ALA A 524 -2.48 0.33 7.58
N TYR A 525 -3.47 0.85 8.31
CA TYR A 525 -3.53 2.25 8.73
C TYR A 525 -3.06 2.49 10.16
N GLN A 526 -2.88 1.43 10.96
CA GLN A 526 -2.58 1.54 12.39
C GLN A 526 -1.39 2.47 12.65
N LYS A 527 -0.28 2.28 11.93
CA LYS A 527 0.94 3.08 12.13
C LYS A 527 0.71 4.56 11.80
N SER A 528 0.22 4.86 10.60
CA SER A 528 0.00 6.24 10.13
C SER A 528 -1.05 6.98 10.96
N TRP A 529 -2.06 6.27 11.47
CA TRP A 529 -3.03 6.83 12.39
C TRP A 529 -2.42 7.23 13.73
N HIS A 530 -1.56 6.39 14.32
CA HIS A 530 -0.87 6.73 15.56
C HIS A 530 0.06 7.94 15.38
N GLU A 531 0.79 8.01 14.26
CA GLU A 531 1.65 9.16 13.94
C GLU A 531 0.81 10.45 13.80
N PHE A 532 -0.31 10.38 13.08
CA PHE A 532 -1.24 11.50 12.93
C PHE A 532 -1.80 11.99 14.26
N LEU A 533 -2.15 11.08 15.17
CA LEU A 533 -2.66 11.45 16.50
C LEU A 533 -1.59 12.15 17.34
N VAL A 534 -0.34 11.68 17.30
CA VAL A 534 0.77 12.29 18.06
C VAL A 534 1.13 13.68 17.53
N GLU A 535 1.03 13.91 16.22
CA GLU A 535 1.32 15.22 15.62
C GLU A 535 0.22 16.27 15.88
N ASN A 536 -1.01 15.83 16.17
CA ASN A 536 -2.18 16.71 16.34
C ASN A 536 -2.74 16.73 17.78
N SER A 537 -2.10 16.03 18.72
CA SER A 537 -2.34 16.09 20.18
C SER A 537 -1.43 17.10 20.85
#